data_AF-A0A8T3SGP4-F1
#
_entry.id   AF-A0A8T3SGP4-F1
#
_cell.length_a   1.000
_cell.length_b   1.000
_cell.length_c   1.000
_cell.angle_alpha   90.00
_cell.angle_beta   90.00
_cell.angle_gamma   90.00
#
_symmetry.space_group_name_H-M   'P 1'
#
loop_
_entity.id
_entity.type
_entity.pdbx_description
1 polymer ?
#
loop_
_entity_poly.entity_id
_entity_poly.type
_entity_poly.pdbx_seq_one_letter_code
_entity_poly.pdbx_strand_id
1 'polypeptide(L)'
;MATVEELLDAIEHVDLERPWPQIGEFLLPVLQRRRALPPGGDRPLKKRYPPGIEVGFGVDIGPAFMHVTDTLLDGWGVTDTEVADRALANLRSLAAARGMHALFCDSVDGVPTRAFQSREGWASALVLLPDEFGRRFGEDPALVLVPMRDVVFTLPIGADRELAAWFLDELRSMDPNALEVPLLAWTGGQFRLDVGLGPSADA
;
A
#
# COMPACT_ATOMS: atom_id res chain seq x y z
N MET A 1 12.41 13.16 -1.31
CA MET A 1 11.41 13.34 -0.24
C MET A 1 10.85 14.73 -0.43
N ALA A 2 9.52 14.89 -0.43
CA ALA A 2 8.91 16.21 -0.55
C ALA A 2 9.23 17.06 0.69
N THR A 3 9.41 18.35 0.51
CA THR A 3 9.60 19.33 1.58
C THR A 3 8.28 19.66 2.27
N VAL A 4 8.35 20.28 3.46
CA VAL A 4 7.14 20.76 4.17
C VAL A 4 6.41 21.82 3.34
N GLU A 5 7.15 22.67 2.62
CA GLU A 5 6.59 23.72 1.76
C GLU A 5 5.82 23.12 0.57
N GLU A 6 6.40 22.14 -0.12
CA GLU A 6 5.73 21.40 -1.21
C GLU A 6 4.44 20.70 -0.72
N LEU A 7 4.45 20.19 0.52
CA LEU A 7 3.26 19.56 1.10
C LEU A 7 2.16 20.58 1.39
N LEU A 8 2.50 21.72 2.00
CA LEU A 8 1.52 22.77 2.31
C LEU A 8 0.94 23.36 1.02
N ASP A 9 1.78 23.60 0.02
CA ASP A 9 1.35 24.08 -1.30
C ASP A 9 0.36 23.11 -1.96
N ALA A 10 0.65 21.80 -1.93
CA ALA A 10 -0.25 20.78 -2.45
C ALA A 10 -1.60 20.71 -1.71
N ILE A 11 -1.60 20.94 -0.40
CA ILE A 11 -2.82 20.99 0.42
C ILE A 11 -3.63 22.26 0.14
N GLU A 12 -2.98 23.39 -0.10
CA GLU A 12 -3.68 24.66 -0.39
C GLU A 12 -4.32 24.67 -1.79
N HIS A 13 -3.74 23.94 -2.74
CA HIS A 13 -4.20 23.92 -4.13
C HIS A 13 -5.12 22.74 -4.48
N VAL A 14 -5.31 21.77 -3.57
CA VAL A 14 -6.27 20.69 -3.80
C VAL A 14 -7.69 21.20 -3.65
N ASP A 15 -8.45 21.12 -4.74
CA ASP A 15 -9.87 21.43 -4.76
C ASP A 15 -10.66 20.12 -4.63
N LEU A 16 -11.03 19.81 -3.39
CA LEU A 16 -11.81 18.62 -3.03
C LEU A 16 -13.31 18.79 -3.34
N GLU A 17 -13.77 20.00 -3.64
CA GLU A 17 -15.16 20.29 -4.01
C GLU A 17 -15.42 20.06 -5.51
N ARG A 18 -14.39 19.68 -6.28
CA ARG A 18 -14.53 19.32 -7.68
C ARG A 18 -15.58 18.24 -7.89
N PRO A 19 -16.31 18.28 -9.03
CA PRO A 19 -17.23 17.22 -9.39
C PRO A 19 -16.56 15.85 -9.35
N TRP A 20 -17.28 14.86 -8.81
CA TRP A 20 -16.82 13.47 -8.66
C TRP A 20 -16.04 12.90 -9.86
N PRO A 21 -16.49 13.07 -11.12
CA PRO A 21 -15.78 12.51 -12.27
C PRO A 21 -14.34 13.04 -12.43
N GLN A 22 -14.04 14.23 -11.91
CA GLN A 22 -12.71 14.84 -12.00
C GLN A 22 -11.84 14.42 -10.83
N ILE A 23 -12.35 14.53 -9.59
CA ILE A 23 -11.56 14.18 -8.39
C ILE A 23 -11.30 12.68 -8.31
N GLY A 24 -12.24 11.87 -8.81
CA GLY A 24 -12.15 10.42 -8.82
C GLY A 24 -10.97 9.87 -9.63
N GLU A 25 -10.39 10.64 -10.56
CA GLU A 25 -9.19 10.23 -11.33
C GLU A 25 -7.92 10.16 -10.46
N PHE A 26 -7.90 10.89 -9.35
CA PHE A 26 -6.76 10.97 -8.43
C PHE A 26 -6.89 10.00 -7.26
N LEU A 27 -7.95 9.20 -7.20
CA LEU A 27 -8.14 8.25 -6.12
C LEU A 27 -7.21 7.05 -6.24
N LEU A 28 -6.56 6.71 -5.13
CA LEU A 28 -5.81 5.47 -4.97
C LEU A 28 -6.15 4.81 -3.63
N PRO A 29 -6.04 3.46 -3.54
CA PRO A 29 -6.08 2.76 -2.28
C PRO A 29 -4.84 3.10 -1.45
N VAL A 30 -5.03 3.29 -0.15
CA VAL A 30 -3.98 3.64 0.80
C VAL A 30 -3.96 2.58 1.90
N LEU A 31 -2.85 1.84 2.00
CA LEU A 31 -2.67 0.87 3.07
C LEU A 31 -2.47 1.58 4.41
N GLN A 32 -2.93 0.95 5.49
CA GLN A 32 -2.90 1.53 6.82
C GLN A 32 -1.46 1.79 7.28
N ARG A 33 -1.22 2.96 7.88
CA ARG A 33 0.04 3.30 8.55
C ARG A 33 0.09 2.69 9.95
N ARG A 34 1.29 2.27 10.37
CA ARG A 34 1.56 1.82 11.75
C ARG A 34 1.39 2.96 12.76
N ARG A 35 1.85 4.16 12.39
CA ARG A 35 1.66 5.36 13.20
C ARG A 35 0.24 5.88 13.03
N ALA A 36 -0.48 6.06 14.14
CA ALA A 36 -1.80 6.68 14.14
C ALA A 36 -1.75 8.11 13.59
N LEU A 37 -2.81 8.50 12.89
CA LEU A 37 -3.02 9.89 12.48
C LEU A 37 -3.16 10.78 13.72
N PRO A 38 -2.74 12.05 13.65
CA PRO A 38 -3.01 13.03 14.71
C PRO A 38 -4.52 13.07 15.03
N PRO A 39 -4.89 13.24 16.31
CA PRO A 39 -6.29 13.38 16.68
C PRO A 39 -6.87 14.68 16.13
N GLY A 40 -8.17 14.69 15.81
CA GLY A 40 -8.93 15.91 15.48
C GLY A 40 -9.43 16.02 14.03
N GLY A 41 -9.17 15.04 13.17
CA GLY A 41 -9.75 14.95 11.82
C GLY A 41 -10.92 13.98 11.74
N ASP A 42 -11.69 14.10 10.65
CA ASP A 42 -12.72 13.11 10.31
C ASP A 42 -12.11 11.73 10.12
N ARG A 43 -12.90 10.70 10.44
CA ARG A 43 -12.44 9.32 10.33
C ARG A 43 -12.26 8.96 8.85
N PRO A 44 -11.09 8.46 8.44
CA PRO A 44 -10.90 7.96 7.08
C PRO A 44 -11.84 6.78 6.79
N LEU A 45 -12.41 6.75 5.59
CA LEU A 45 -13.08 5.58 5.05
C LEU A 45 -12.11 4.41 5.02
N LYS A 46 -12.56 3.26 5.53
CA LYS A 46 -11.75 2.03 5.63
C LYS A 46 -12.59 0.83 5.23
N LYS A 47 -11.99 -0.06 4.43
CA LYS A 47 -12.56 -1.35 4.03
C LYS A 47 -11.54 -2.45 4.22
N ARG A 48 -12.02 -3.68 4.44
CA ARG A 48 -11.16 -4.87 4.54
C ARG A 48 -11.16 -5.60 3.20
N TYR A 49 -9.97 -5.83 2.65
CA TYR A 49 -9.77 -6.57 1.40
C TYR A 49 -9.03 -7.88 1.68
N PRO A 50 -9.24 -8.94 0.86
CA PRO A 50 -8.37 -10.12 0.90
C PRO A 50 -6.89 -9.71 0.87
N PRO A 51 -6.01 -10.33 1.68
CA PRO A 51 -6.26 -11.49 2.55
C PRO A 51 -6.82 -11.17 3.95
N GLY A 52 -7.28 -9.95 4.20
CA GLY A 52 -7.76 -9.47 5.51
C GLY A 52 -7.15 -8.12 5.91
N ILE A 53 -6.55 -7.40 4.97
CA ILE A 53 -5.86 -6.13 5.19
C ILE A 53 -6.85 -4.96 5.19
N GLU A 54 -6.64 -3.99 6.09
CA GLU A 54 -7.40 -2.75 6.12
C GLU A 54 -6.83 -1.76 5.09
N VAL A 55 -7.72 -1.22 4.27
CA VAL A 55 -7.40 -0.33 3.16
C VAL A 55 -8.28 0.92 3.31
N GLY A 56 -7.63 2.07 3.35
CA GLY A 56 -8.31 3.35 3.17
C GLY A 56 -8.23 3.81 1.72
N PHE A 57 -8.78 4.99 1.45
CA PHE A 57 -8.72 5.62 0.15
C PHE A 57 -8.22 7.05 0.31
N GLY A 58 -7.49 7.53 -0.70
CA GLY A 58 -6.98 8.89 -0.69
C GLY A 58 -6.94 9.49 -2.08
N VAL A 59 -7.15 10.80 -2.14
CA VAL A 59 -6.87 11.62 -3.31
C VAL A 59 -5.37 11.89 -3.32
N ASP A 60 -4.70 11.49 -4.40
CA ASP A 60 -3.30 11.83 -4.64
C ASP A 60 -3.19 13.33 -4.92
N ILE A 61 -2.42 14.02 -4.09
CA ILE A 61 -2.12 15.45 -4.27
C ILE A 61 -0.67 15.67 -4.71
N GLY A 62 0.07 14.60 -5.00
CA GLY A 62 1.49 14.61 -5.37
C GLY A 62 2.40 14.15 -4.24
N PRO A 63 2.75 15.01 -3.27
CA PRO A 63 3.66 14.63 -2.19
C PRO A 63 3.00 13.74 -1.13
N ALA A 64 1.66 13.73 -1.06
CA ALA A 64 0.89 13.02 -0.05
C ALA A 64 -0.49 12.58 -0.58
N PHE A 65 -1.25 11.91 0.28
CA PHE A 65 -2.65 11.58 0.05
C PHE A 65 -3.53 12.34 1.02
N MET A 66 -4.62 12.92 0.52
CA MET A 66 -5.73 13.39 1.34
C MET A 66 -6.70 12.25 1.54
N HIS A 67 -6.95 11.85 2.79
CA HIS A 67 -7.85 10.74 3.09
C HIS A 67 -9.28 11.06 2.69
N VAL A 68 -9.95 10.08 2.07
CA VAL A 68 -11.40 10.14 1.85
C VAL A 68 -12.11 9.89 3.17
N THR A 69 -13.10 10.71 3.49
CA THR A 69 -13.90 10.67 4.72
C THR A 69 -15.39 10.62 4.37
N ASP A 70 -16.24 10.31 5.34
CA ASP A 70 -17.69 10.26 5.13
C ASP A 70 -18.24 11.60 4.62
N THR A 71 -17.72 12.73 5.10
CA THR A 71 -18.08 14.08 4.63
C THR A 71 -17.77 14.30 3.15
N LEU A 72 -16.66 13.77 2.66
CA LEU A 72 -16.32 13.86 1.24
C LEU A 72 -17.23 12.98 0.37
N LEU A 73 -17.59 11.79 0.86
CA LEU A 73 -18.56 10.92 0.17
C LEU A 73 -19.90 11.62 0.00
N ASP A 74 -20.40 12.23 1.07
CA ASP A 74 -21.66 12.98 1.07
C ASP A 74 -21.59 14.18 0.10
N GLY A 75 -20.47 14.92 0.12
CA GLY A 75 -20.25 16.07 -0.76
C GLY A 75 -20.17 15.69 -2.25
N TRP A 76 -19.55 14.55 -2.56
CA TRP A 76 -19.47 14.03 -3.93
C TRP A 76 -20.74 13.31 -4.39
N GLY A 77 -21.62 12.94 -3.45
CA GLY A 77 -22.85 12.19 -3.74
C GLY A 77 -22.58 10.76 -4.22
N VAL A 78 -21.56 10.10 -3.65
CA VAL A 78 -21.12 8.76 -4.04
C VAL A 78 -21.04 7.80 -2.86
N THR A 79 -21.15 6.51 -3.15
CA THR A 79 -21.03 5.45 -2.17
C THR A 79 -19.57 5.07 -1.91
N ASP A 80 -19.35 4.43 -0.76
CA ASP A 80 -18.07 3.82 -0.41
C ASP A 80 -17.58 2.77 -1.44
N THR A 81 -18.49 2.20 -2.21
CA THR A 81 -18.24 1.13 -3.18
C THR A 81 -17.81 1.72 -4.50
N GLU A 82 -18.44 2.82 -4.92
CA GLU A 82 -17.99 3.60 -6.08
C GLU A 82 -16.58 4.15 -5.90
N VAL A 83 -16.25 4.64 -4.69
CA VAL A 83 -14.87 5.08 -4.36
C VAL A 83 -13.89 3.91 -4.42
N ALA A 84 -14.25 2.78 -3.83
CA ALA A 84 -13.42 1.58 -3.84
C ALA A 84 -13.13 1.08 -5.26
N ASP A 85 -14.17 0.93 -6.08
CA ASP A 85 -14.07 0.44 -7.45
C ASP A 85 -13.26 1.41 -8.31
N ARG A 86 -13.48 2.72 -8.16
CA ARG A 86 -12.72 3.76 -8.85
C ARG A 86 -11.24 3.69 -8.48
N ALA A 87 -10.91 3.64 -7.18
CA ALA A 87 -9.54 3.61 -6.71
C ALA A 87 -8.77 2.36 -7.20
N LEU A 88 -9.42 1.19 -7.18
CA LEU A 88 -8.83 -0.05 -7.70
C LEU A 88 -8.66 -0.01 -9.23
N ALA A 89 -9.60 0.58 -9.96
CA ALA A 89 -9.49 0.78 -11.40
C ALA A 89 -8.34 1.74 -11.77
N ASN A 90 -8.15 2.82 -11.00
CA ASN A 90 -7.04 3.75 -11.17
C ASN A 90 -5.70 3.07 -10.89
N LEU A 91 -5.60 2.35 -9.77
CA LEU A 91 -4.39 1.58 -9.44
C LEU A 91 -4.04 0.58 -10.55
N ARG A 92 -5.04 -0.12 -11.09
CA ARG A 92 -4.84 -1.09 -12.17
C ARG A 92 -4.36 -0.40 -13.45
N SER A 93 -4.94 0.74 -13.81
CA SER A 93 -4.50 1.54 -14.95
C SER A 93 -3.07 2.05 -14.76
N LEU A 94 -2.74 2.52 -13.56
CA LEU A 94 -1.41 2.99 -13.19
C LEU A 94 -0.38 1.87 -13.25
N ALA A 95 -0.70 0.69 -12.70
CA ALA A 95 0.13 -0.48 -12.80
C ALA A 95 0.32 -0.91 -14.26
N ALA A 96 -0.75 -1.00 -15.06
CA ALA A 96 -0.64 -1.42 -16.46
C ALA A 96 0.22 -0.48 -17.31
N ALA A 97 0.17 0.83 -17.04
CA ALA A 97 0.92 1.84 -17.79
C ALA A 97 2.43 1.87 -17.49
N ARG A 98 2.87 1.27 -16.37
CA ARG A 98 4.26 1.38 -15.88
C ARG A 98 5.02 0.06 -16.02
N GLY A 99 6.12 0.11 -16.78
CA GLY A 99 7.00 -1.03 -17.03
C GLY A 99 7.77 -1.52 -15.79
N MET A 100 8.43 -2.68 -15.91
CA MET A 100 9.15 -3.39 -14.83
C MET A 100 10.48 -2.73 -14.37
N HIS A 101 10.67 -1.43 -14.63
CA HIS A 101 11.99 -0.77 -14.55
C HIS A 101 12.60 -0.65 -13.14
N ALA A 102 11.92 -1.15 -12.10
CA ALA A 102 12.35 -0.99 -10.72
C ALA A 102 12.34 -2.30 -9.91
N LEU A 103 12.48 -3.45 -10.59
CA LEU A 103 12.72 -4.73 -9.92
C LEU A 103 14.23 -4.89 -9.65
N PHE A 104 14.61 -4.87 -8.38
CA PHE A 104 15.97 -5.14 -7.90
C PHE A 104 16.04 -6.55 -7.38
N CYS A 105 17.15 -7.25 -7.64
CA CYS A 105 17.41 -8.58 -7.12
C CYS A 105 18.75 -8.54 -6.37
N ASP A 106 18.73 -8.90 -5.09
CA ASP A 106 19.91 -9.00 -4.23
C ASP A 106 19.74 -10.13 -3.21
N SER A 107 20.68 -10.33 -2.30
CA SER A 107 20.55 -11.25 -1.16
C SER A 107 20.58 -10.49 0.16
N VAL A 108 19.69 -10.85 1.09
CA VAL A 108 19.71 -10.39 2.47
C VAL A 108 20.03 -11.61 3.33
N ASP A 109 21.17 -11.60 4.02
CA ASP A 109 21.68 -12.75 4.78
C ASP A 109 21.69 -14.05 3.96
N GLY A 110 22.13 -13.96 2.71
CA GLY A 110 22.16 -15.09 1.77
C GLY A 110 20.79 -15.52 1.20
N VAL A 111 19.69 -14.91 1.64
CA VAL A 111 18.34 -15.17 1.10
C VAL A 111 18.08 -14.31 -0.14
N PRO A 112 17.80 -14.92 -1.30
CA PRO A 112 17.41 -14.18 -2.50
C PRO A 112 16.22 -13.26 -2.21
N THR A 113 16.36 -11.99 -2.52
CA THR A 113 15.39 -10.95 -2.23
C THR A 113 15.13 -10.15 -3.48
N ARG A 114 13.85 -9.95 -3.82
CA ARG A 114 13.46 -9.06 -4.92
C ARG A 114 12.69 -7.88 -4.37
N ALA A 115 12.98 -6.67 -4.85
CA ALA A 115 12.30 -5.46 -4.44
C ALA A 115 11.70 -4.76 -5.67
N PHE A 116 10.46 -4.30 -5.58
CA PHE A 116 9.84 -3.42 -6.58
C PHE A 116 9.54 -2.07 -5.95
N GLN A 117 10.03 -0.99 -6.56
CA GLN A 117 9.76 0.38 -6.12
C GLN A 117 9.05 1.19 -7.20
N SER A 118 7.87 1.74 -6.92
CA SER A 118 7.12 2.50 -7.94
C SER A 118 7.66 3.90 -8.22
N ARG A 119 8.40 4.50 -7.27
CA ARG A 119 8.80 5.93 -7.20
C ARG A 119 7.66 6.93 -7.05
N GLU A 120 6.42 6.49 -7.20
CA GLU A 120 5.19 7.28 -7.17
C GLU A 120 4.30 6.92 -5.99
N GLY A 121 4.73 6.00 -5.12
CA GLY A 121 4.04 5.71 -3.88
C GLY A 121 2.80 4.83 -4.03
N TRP A 122 2.81 3.86 -4.94
CA TRP A 122 1.68 2.93 -5.12
C TRP A 122 2.08 1.45 -5.12
N ALA A 123 3.37 1.11 -5.16
CA ALA A 123 3.84 -0.28 -5.24
C ALA A 123 3.23 -1.17 -4.17
N SER A 124 3.14 -0.70 -2.92
CA SER A 124 2.54 -1.45 -1.82
C SER A 124 1.11 -1.90 -2.10
N ALA A 125 0.33 -1.08 -2.80
CA ALA A 125 -1.06 -1.38 -3.12
C ALA A 125 -1.20 -2.49 -4.17
N LEU A 126 -0.12 -2.95 -4.81
CA LEU A 126 -0.15 -4.14 -5.69
C LEU A 126 -0.66 -5.40 -4.98
N VAL A 127 -0.59 -5.46 -3.65
CA VAL A 127 -1.19 -6.58 -2.89
C VAL A 127 -2.71 -6.65 -3.03
N LEU A 128 -3.35 -5.60 -3.55
CA LEU A 128 -4.77 -5.56 -3.87
C LEU A 128 -5.07 -6.00 -5.30
N LEU A 129 -4.04 -6.17 -6.14
CA LEU A 129 -4.15 -6.59 -7.55
C LEU A 129 -3.28 -7.83 -7.80
N PRO A 130 -3.74 -9.03 -7.39
CA PRO A 130 -2.97 -10.27 -7.54
C PRO A 130 -2.42 -10.52 -8.94
N ASP A 131 -3.21 -10.21 -9.97
CA ASP A 131 -2.81 -10.42 -11.35
C ASP A 131 -1.69 -9.46 -11.80
N GLU A 132 -1.75 -8.19 -11.37
CA GLU A 132 -0.69 -7.21 -11.61
C GLU A 132 0.57 -7.48 -10.79
N PHE A 133 0.41 -8.06 -9.59
CA PHE A 133 1.52 -8.54 -8.79
C PHE A 133 2.23 -9.72 -9.46
N GLY A 134 1.48 -10.73 -9.91
CA GLY A 134 1.99 -11.90 -10.61
C GLY A 134 2.72 -11.54 -11.91
N ARG A 135 2.24 -10.54 -12.65
CA ARG A 135 2.95 -10.00 -13.84
C ARG A 135 4.35 -9.47 -13.54
N ARG A 136 4.58 -8.95 -12.32
CA ARG A 136 5.85 -8.32 -11.91
C ARG A 136 6.80 -9.28 -11.22
N PHE A 137 6.28 -10.08 -10.31
CA PHE A 137 7.05 -10.97 -9.45
C PHE A 137 7.01 -12.44 -9.89
N GLY A 138 6.23 -12.77 -10.91
CA GLY A 138 6.00 -14.14 -11.35
C GLY A 138 4.98 -14.88 -10.48
N GLU A 139 4.74 -16.13 -10.84
CA GLU A 139 3.77 -17.01 -10.16
C GLU A 139 4.40 -17.85 -9.05
N ASP A 140 5.73 -17.82 -8.94
CA ASP A 140 6.47 -18.61 -7.94
C ASP A 140 6.06 -18.22 -6.52
N PRO A 141 5.79 -19.20 -5.63
CA PRO A 141 5.47 -18.93 -4.24
C PRO A 141 6.52 -18.07 -3.53
N ALA A 142 6.07 -17.07 -2.79
CA ALA A 142 6.95 -16.12 -2.10
C ALA A 142 6.36 -15.63 -0.77
N LEU A 143 7.24 -15.27 0.16
CA LEU A 143 6.89 -14.35 1.25
C LEU A 143 6.90 -12.93 0.69
N VAL A 144 5.96 -12.09 1.10
CA VAL A 144 5.78 -10.72 0.60
C VAL A 144 5.77 -9.74 1.77
N LEU A 145 6.67 -8.77 1.69
CA LEU A 145 6.88 -7.75 2.71
C LEU A 145 6.46 -6.39 2.14
N VAL A 146 5.62 -5.66 2.88
CA VAL A 146 5.07 -4.38 2.46
C VAL A 146 5.37 -3.32 3.54
N PRO A 147 6.65 -2.90 3.66
CA PRO A 147 7.07 -2.05 4.77
C PRO A 147 6.60 -0.59 4.63
N MET A 148 6.52 -0.09 3.39
CA MET A 148 6.29 1.31 3.07
C MET A 148 5.45 1.42 1.80
N ARG A 149 4.87 2.60 1.59
CA ARG A 149 3.94 2.89 0.49
C ARG A 149 4.51 2.59 -0.91
N ASP A 150 5.78 2.93 -1.12
CA ASP A 150 6.40 2.93 -2.45
C ASP A 150 7.19 1.66 -2.77
N VAL A 151 7.24 0.66 -1.89
CA VAL A 151 8.07 -0.54 -2.09
C VAL A 151 7.40 -1.82 -1.64
N VAL A 152 7.63 -2.90 -2.39
CA VAL A 152 7.26 -4.27 -2.02
C VAL A 152 8.48 -5.17 -2.19
N PHE A 153 8.72 -6.06 -1.23
CA PHE A 153 9.76 -7.07 -1.31
C PHE A 153 9.16 -8.46 -1.41
N THR A 154 9.89 -9.38 -2.05
CA THR A 154 9.61 -10.80 -2.04
C THR A 154 10.84 -11.60 -1.64
N LEU A 155 10.61 -12.64 -0.83
CA LEU A 155 11.58 -13.67 -0.48
C LEU A 155 11.04 -15.04 -0.94
N PRO A 156 11.87 -16.06 -1.19
CA PRO A 156 11.41 -17.43 -1.41
C PRO A 156 10.44 -17.87 -0.31
N ILE A 157 9.40 -18.64 -0.67
CA ILE A 157 8.39 -19.11 0.32
C ILE A 157 9.00 -19.95 1.45
N GLY A 158 10.15 -20.59 1.19
CA GLY A 158 10.90 -21.39 2.16
C GLY A 158 11.94 -20.62 2.97
N ALA A 159 12.03 -19.30 2.80
CA ALA A 159 12.88 -18.46 3.64
C ALA A 159 12.42 -18.52 5.11
N ASP A 160 13.36 -18.32 6.02
CA ASP A 160 13.07 -18.24 7.45
C ASP A 160 12.10 -17.08 7.73
N ARG A 161 11.00 -17.39 8.44
CA ARG A 161 9.96 -16.41 8.80
C ARG A 161 10.44 -15.45 9.86
N GLU A 162 11.31 -15.87 10.77
CA GLU A 162 11.89 -14.99 11.78
C GLU A 162 12.79 -13.94 11.11
N LEU A 163 13.61 -14.36 10.14
CA LEU A 163 14.39 -13.44 9.30
C LEU A 163 13.48 -12.50 8.51
N ALA A 164 12.41 -13.02 7.88
CA ALA A 164 11.49 -12.20 7.10
C ALA A 164 10.75 -11.16 7.97
N ALA A 165 10.32 -11.56 9.17
CA ALA A 165 9.65 -10.68 10.13
C ALA A 165 10.62 -9.61 10.65
N TRP A 166 11.84 -10.01 11.04
CA TRP A 166 12.90 -9.08 11.44
C TRP A 166 13.18 -8.08 10.31
N PHE A 167 13.35 -8.56 9.08
CA PHE A 167 13.65 -7.69 7.94
C PHE A 167 12.52 -6.69 7.66
N LEU A 168 11.27 -7.15 7.74
CA LEU A 168 10.10 -6.26 7.63
C LEU A 168 10.12 -5.17 8.71
N ASP A 169 10.42 -5.53 9.95
CA ASP A 169 10.44 -4.59 11.07
C ASP A 169 11.62 -3.62 11.02
N GLU A 170 12.80 -4.06 10.58
CA GLU A 170 13.95 -3.19 10.31
C GLU A 170 13.59 -2.14 9.26
N LEU A 171 12.99 -2.55 8.13
CA LEU A 171 12.57 -1.63 7.08
C LEU A 171 11.55 -0.61 7.57
N ARG A 172 10.61 -1.03 8.42
CA ARG A 172 9.62 -0.14 9.03
C ARG A 172 10.22 0.84 10.02
N SER A 173 11.24 0.42 10.78
CA SER A 173 11.88 1.29 11.77
C SER A 173 12.55 2.51 11.13
N MET A 174 12.93 2.39 9.86
CA MET A 174 13.60 3.44 9.08
C MET A 174 12.64 4.46 8.44
N ASP A 175 11.32 4.19 8.39
CA ASP A 175 10.35 5.09 7.72
C ASP A 175 9.23 5.55 8.68
N PRO A 176 9.07 6.87 8.93
CA PRO A 176 7.96 7.40 9.74
C PRO A 176 6.56 7.16 9.14
N ASN A 177 6.48 6.71 7.89
CA ASN A 177 5.27 6.35 7.16
C ASN A 177 5.13 4.83 6.95
N ALA A 178 5.85 4.03 7.75
CA ALA A 178 5.74 2.59 7.76
C ALA A 178 4.28 2.08 7.80
N LEU A 179 4.04 1.01 7.06
CA LEU A 179 2.73 0.41 6.88
C LEU A 179 2.47 -0.74 7.87
N GLU A 180 1.22 -0.83 8.31
CA GLU A 180 0.67 -1.86 9.18
C GLU A 180 0.12 -3.04 8.35
N VAL A 181 0.99 -3.63 7.52
CA VAL A 181 0.65 -4.79 6.68
C VAL A 181 1.40 -6.01 7.20
N PRO A 182 0.73 -7.07 7.68
CA PRO A 182 1.43 -8.25 8.17
C PRO A 182 2.25 -8.92 7.06
N LEU A 183 3.17 -9.81 7.45
CA LEU A 183 3.84 -10.67 6.48
C LEU A 183 2.78 -11.45 5.68
N LEU A 184 2.90 -11.44 4.36
CA LEU A 184 1.97 -12.11 3.46
C LEU A 184 2.67 -13.29 2.77
N ALA A 185 1.88 -14.29 2.41
CA ALA A 185 2.29 -15.36 1.51
C ALA A 185 1.61 -15.17 0.15
N TRP A 186 2.40 -15.18 -0.93
CA TRP A 186 1.94 -15.25 -2.31
C TRP A 186 1.99 -16.69 -2.77
N THR A 187 0.84 -17.29 -3.07
CA THR A 187 0.75 -18.68 -3.55
C THR A 187 -0.42 -18.84 -4.51
N GLY A 188 -0.19 -19.44 -5.68
CA GLY A 188 -1.27 -19.80 -6.61
C GLY A 188 -2.09 -18.60 -7.07
N GLY A 189 -1.45 -17.46 -7.31
CA GLY A 189 -2.13 -16.25 -7.78
C GLY A 189 -2.91 -15.49 -6.70
N GLN A 190 -2.70 -15.80 -5.42
CA GLN A 190 -3.44 -15.20 -4.31
C GLN A 190 -2.52 -14.86 -3.13
N PHE A 191 -2.89 -13.79 -2.41
CA PHE A 191 -2.31 -13.45 -1.12
C PHE A 191 -3.02 -14.18 0.01
N ARG A 192 -2.25 -14.55 1.03
CA ARG A 192 -2.73 -15.04 2.33
C ARG A 192 -1.98 -14.32 3.43
N LEU A 193 -2.63 -14.14 4.58
CA LEU A 193 -1.91 -13.74 5.78
C LEU A 193 -0.95 -14.87 6.14
N ASP A 194 0.33 -14.57 6.27
CA ASP A 194 1.29 -15.54 6.81
C ASP A 194 1.19 -15.47 8.34
N VAL A 195 0.21 -16.18 8.88
CA VAL A 195 0.00 -16.34 10.32
C VAL A 195 1.00 -17.37 10.85
N GLY A 196 2.26 -16.96 10.99
CA GLY A 196 3.40 -17.83 11.26
C GLY A 196 4.31 -17.38 12.39
N LEU A 197 3.73 -16.92 13.51
CA LEU A 197 4.14 -16.96 14.93
C LEU A 197 3.32 -15.87 15.64
N GLY A 198 2.35 -16.26 16.45
CA GLY A 198 1.71 -15.31 17.37
C GLY A 198 2.75 -14.74 18.34
N PRO A 199 2.48 -13.59 18.99
CA PRO A 199 3.35 -13.11 20.05
C PRO A 199 3.53 -14.24 21.07
N SER A 200 4.78 -14.57 21.41
CA SER A 200 5.07 -15.41 22.56
C SER A 200 4.45 -14.71 23.78
N ALA A 201 3.31 -15.23 24.23
CA ALA A 201 2.79 -14.93 25.55
C ALA A 201 3.71 -15.66 26.54
N ASP A 202 4.87 -15.05 26.81
CA ASP A 202 5.69 -15.20 28.02
C ASP A 202 7.00 -14.42 27.82
N ALA A 203 7.04 -13.22 28.41
CA ALA A 203 8.23 -12.51 28.89
C ALA A 203 7.79 -11.51 29.98
#